data_AF-A0A972MTR9-F1
#
_entry.id   AF-A0A972MTR9-F1
#
_cell.length_a   1.000
_cell.length_b   1.000
_cell.length_c   1.000
_cell.angle_alpha   90.00
_cell.angle_beta   90.00
_cell.angle_gamma   90.00
#
_symmetry.space_group_name_H-M   'P 1'
#
loop_
_entity.id
_entity.type
_entity.pdbx_description
1 polymer ?
#
loop_
_entity_poly.entity_id
_entity_poly.type
_entity_poly.pdbx_seq_one_letter_code
_entity_poly.pdbx_strand_id
1 'polypeptide(L)'
;KRTYRYIISTKESNPFESRYVTFLPSCDLIKIKQNISLFEGEHNFEYFEKTGSDTKTTIRTIYKAFAYTHKSYIILHYEANGFLRSQIRLMTGALLSLDTNQITEMLQRQYRYKIKPVPPQGLYLAKIKY
;
A
#
# COMPACT_ATOMS: atom_id res chain seq x y z
N LYS A 1 12.63 -12.02 3.89
CA LYS A 1 11.29 -11.47 3.51
C LYS A 1 10.82 -10.45 4.55
N ARG A 2 10.18 -9.36 4.12
CA ARG A 2 9.63 -8.33 5.01
C ARG A 2 8.11 -8.30 4.89
N THR A 3 7.41 -8.28 6.02
CA THR A 3 5.96 -8.18 6.08
C THR A 3 5.57 -6.87 6.74
N TYR A 4 4.72 -6.10 6.09
CA TYR A 4 4.15 -4.87 6.61
C TYR A 4 2.64 -4.98 6.73
N ARG A 5 2.08 -4.23 7.67
CA ARG A 5 0.64 -4.02 7.80
C ARG A 5 0.36 -2.52 7.74
N TYR A 6 -0.71 -2.14 7.06
CA TYR A 6 -1.22 -0.78 7.06
C TYR A 6 -2.64 -0.76 7.63
N ILE A 7 -2.86 0.02 8.68
CA ILE A 7 -4.10 0.04 9.47
C ILE A 7 -4.91 1.29 9.13
N ILE A 8 -6.15 1.07 8.70
CA ILE A 8 -7.11 2.10 8.32
C ILE A 8 -8.36 1.99 9.21
N SER A 9 -8.89 3.13 9.63
CA SER A 9 -10.21 3.26 10.25
C SER A 9 -11.11 4.11 9.37
N THR A 10 -12.38 3.71 9.22
CA THR A 10 -13.42 4.50 8.54
C THR A 10 -14.21 5.39 9.50
N LYS A 11 -13.91 5.33 10.81
CA LYS A 11 -14.52 6.17 11.82
C LYS A 11 -13.89 7.56 11.84
N GLU A 12 -14.48 8.46 12.63
CA GLU A 12 -13.86 9.73 12.95
C GLU A 12 -12.55 9.54 13.73
N SER A 13 -11.60 10.47 13.51
CA SER A 13 -10.33 10.49 14.22
C SER A 13 -10.54 10.74 15.70
N ASN A 14 -9.81 10.01 16.54
CA ASN A 14 -9.75 10.27 17.97
C ASN A 14 -8.30 10.50 18.41
N PRO A 15 -8.05 11.31 19.47
CA PRO A 15 -6.68 11.63 19.90
C PRO A 15 -5.83 10.41 20.27
N PHE A 16 -6.45 9.38 20.85
CA PHE A 16 -5.76 8.18 21.32
C PHE A 16 -5.17 7.34 20.18
N GLU A 17 -5.86 7.25 19.05
CA GLU A 17 -5.48 6.44 17.90
C GLU A 17 -4.84 7.24 16.76
N SER A 18 -4.93 8.57 16.79
CA SER A 18 -4.44 9.49 15.74
C SER A 18 -2.99 9.24 15.28
N ARG A 19 -2.14 8.72 16.18
CA ARG A 19 -0.73 8.40 15.91
C ARG A 19 -0.48 6.97 15.44
N TYR A 20 -1.51 6.12 15.47
CA TYR A 20 -1.37 4.67 15.26
C TYR A 20 -2.21 4.14 14.09
N VAL A 21 -3.25 4.87 13.69
CA VAL A 21 -4.20 4.46 12.67
C VAL A 21 -4.41 5.60 11.69
N THR A 22 -4.57 5.27 10.41
CA THR A 22 -4.95 6.25 9.40
C THR A 22 -6.47 6.31 9.28
N PHE A 23 -7.05 7.48 9.54
CA PHE A 23 -8.48 7.71 9.43
C PHE A 23 -8.85 8.12 7.99
N LEU A 24 -9.68 7.30 7.33
CA LEU A 24 -10.16 7.50 5.97
C LEU A 24 -11.67 7.20 5.91
N PRO A 25 -12.53 8.19 6.21
CA PRO A 25 -13.98 7.98 6.30
C PRO A 25 -14.63 7.54 4.98
N SER A 26 -14.06 7.91 3.83
CA SER A 26 -14.55 7.57 2.49
C SER A 26 -13.84 6.36 1.84
N CYS A 27 -13.30 5.45 2.66
CA CYS A 27 -12.55 4.29 2.17
C CYS A 27 -13.48 3.16 1.65
N ASP A 28 -13.40 2.86 0.36
CA ASP A 28 -14.09 1.72 -0.24
C ASP A 28 -13.28 0.42 -0.07
N LEU A 29 -13.70 -0.41 0.89
CA LEU A 29 -13.06 -1.69 1.17
C LEU A 29 -13.20 -2.69 0.01
N ILE A 30 -14.30 -2.66 -0.73
CA ILE A 30 -14.53 -3.60 -1.83
C ILE A 30 -13.52 -3.31 -2.94
N LYS A 31 -13.38 -2.03 -3.31
CA LYS A 31 -12.39 -1.57 -4.27
C LYS A 31 -10.96 -1.94 -3.86
N ILE A 32 -10.61 -1.75 -2.59
CA ILE A 32 -9.30 -2.16 -2.05
C ILE A 32 -9.09 -3.67 -2.21
N LYS A 33 -10.06 -4.49 -1.79
CA LYS A 33 -9.95 -5.95 -1.86
C LYS A 33 -9.82 -6.46 -3.29
N GLN A 34 -10.51 -5.84 -4.25
CA GLN A 34 -10.44 -6.20 -5.66
C GLN A 34 -9.07 -5.89 -6.27
N ASN A 35 -8.47 -4.75 -5.91
CA ASN A 35 -7.26 -4.25 -6.57
C ASN A 35 -5.95 -4.62 -5.86
N ILE A 36 -5.97 -4.98 -4.57
CA ILE A 36 -4.72 -5.21 -3.81
C ILE A 36 -3.91 -6.41 -4.32
N SER A 37 -4.56 -7.43 -4.87
CA SER A 37 -3.89 -8.61 -5.42
C SER A 37 -3.18 -8.32 -6.74
N LEU A 38 -3.50 -7.22 -7.45
CA LEU A 38 -2.80 -6.81 -8.68
C LEU A 38 -1.30 -6.58 -8.44
N PHE A 39 -0.94 -6.26 -7.20
CA PHE A 39 0.44 -6.01 -6.81
C PHE A 39 1.25 -7.29 -6.55
N GLU A 40 0.61 -8.45 -6.43
CA GLU A 40 1.31 -9.73 -6.24
C GLU A 40 2.14 -10.10 -7.48
N GLY A 41 3.29 -10.73 -7.28
CA GLY A 41 4.24 -11.07 -8.33
C GLY A 41 5.46 -10.15 -8.37
N GLU A 42 6.26 -10.31 -9.42
CA GLU A 42 7.43 -9.47 -9.69
C GLU A 42 7.04 -8.33 -10.62
N HIS A 43 7.25 -7.09 -10.16
CA HIS A 43 6.94 -5.89 -10.93
C HIS A 43 8.05 -4.85 -10.78
N ASN A 44 8.13 -3.96 -11.77
CA ASN A 44 8.91 -2.74 -11.65
C ASN A 44 8.03 -1.65 -10.99
N PHE A 45 8.34 -1.30 -9.74
CA PHE A 45 7.57 -0.37 -8.93
C PHE A 45 8.05 1.08 -9.01
N GLU A 46 8.72 1.48 -10.09
CA GLU A 46 9.22 2.85 -10.29
C GLU A 46 8.14 3.93 -10.10
N TYR A 47 6.92 3.70 -10.59
CA TYR A 47 5.81 4.65 -10.42
C TYR A 47 5.19 4.64 -9.02
N PHE A 48 5.59 3.70 -8.17
CA PHE A 48 5.21 3.58 -6.77
C PHE A 48 6.37 3.93 -5.84
N GLU A 49 7.33 4.74 -6.28
CA GLU A 49 8.45 5.18 -5.44
C GLU A 49 8.49 6.71 -5.28
N LYS A 50 8.91 7.16 -4.09
CA LYS A 50 9.27 8.57 -3.88
C LYS A 50 10.68 8.83 -4.41
N THR A 51 10.82 9.91 -5.19
CA THR A 51 12.10 10.36 -5.76
C THR A 51 13.18 10.58 -4.70
N GLY A 52 14.45 10.45 -5.11
CA GLY A 52 15.62 10.62 -4.24
C GLY A 52 15.90 9.40 -3.36
N SER A 53 15.84 8.21 -3.93
CA SER A 53 16.37 6.98 -3.31
C SER A 53 17.58 6.50 -4.13
N ASP A 54 18.65 6.07 -3.45
CA ASP A 54 19.81 5.42 -4.09
C ASP A 54 19.58 3.92 -4.26
N THR A 55 18.45 3.56 -4.87
CA THR A 55 18.10 2.16 -5.06
C THR A 55 18.60 1.69 -6.42
N LYS A 56 19.47 0.66 -6.45
CA LYS A 56 20.02 0.10 -7.70
C LYS A 56 18.95 -0.47 -8.65
N THR A 57 17.84 -0.97 -8.10
CA THR A 57 16.72 -1.54 -8.88
C THR A 57 15.38 -1.18 -8.25
N THR A 58 14.39 -0.91 -9.10
CA THR A 58 12.99 -0.67 -8.73
C THR A 58 12.12 -1.95 -8.82
N ILE A 59 12.73 -3.08 -9.18
CA ILE A 59 12.05 -4.37 -9.30
C ILE A 59 11.91 -5.00 -7.92
N ARG A 60 10.68 -5.32 -7.51
CA ARG A 60 10.39 -6.03 -6.26
C ARG A 60 9.43 -7.17 -6.52
N THR A 61 9.50 -8.17 -5.65
CA THR A 61 8.60 -9.32 -5.69
C THR A 61 7.71 -9.26 -4.46
N ILE A 62 6.42 -9.02 -4.67
CA ILE A 62 5.41 -9.11 -3.61
C ILE A 62 4.86 -10.52 -3.63
N TYR A 63 5.13 -11.25 -2.56
CA TYR A 63 4.69 -12.63 -2.38
C TYR A 63 3.23 -12.75 -1.97
N LYS A 64 2.72 -11.74 -1.24
CA LYS A 64 1.36 -11.75 -0.73
C LYS A 64 0.86 -10.33 -0.46
N ALA A 65 -0.32 -10.00 -1.00
CA ALA A 65 -0.98 -8.72 -0.79
C ALA A 65 -2.49 -8.92 -0.67
N PHE A 66 -3.05 -8.61 0.51
CA PHE A 66 -4.49 -8.77 0.75
C PHE A 66 -5.00 -7.78 1.80
N ALA A 67 -6.31 -7.55 1.79
CA ALA A 67 -6.99 -6.68 2.75
C ALA A 67 -8.03 -7.49 3.53
N TYR A 68 -8.08 -7.28 4.84
CA TYR A 68 -9.06 -7.91 5.71
C TYR A 68 -9.55 -6.94 6.78
N THR A 69 -10.73 -7.21 7.32
CA THR A 69 -11.26 -6.47 8.47
C THR A 69 -10.92 -7.20 9.75
N HIS A 70 -10.55 -6.45 10.77
CA HIS A 70 -10.37 -6.97 12.12
C HIS A 70 -10.95 -5.96 13.11
N LYS A 71 -11.99 -6.38 13.85
CA LYS A 71 -12.84 -5.47 14.64
C LYS A 71 -13.35 -4.35 13.73
N SER A 72 -13.08 -3.08 14.06
CA SER A 72 -13.48 -1.92 13.26
C SER A 72 -12.36 -1.36 12.36
N TYR A 73 -11.29 -2.09 12.12
CA TYR A 73 -10.18 -1.63 11.27
C TYR A 73 -10.06 -2.45 10.00
N ILE A 74 -9.65 -1.77 8.93
CA ILE A 74 -9.22 -2.37 7.67
C ILE A 74 -7.70 -2.52 7.75
N ILE A 75 -7.20 -3.73 7.53
CA ILE A 75 -5.78 -4.04 7.57
C ILE A 75 -5.35 -4.47 6.17
N LEU A 76 -4.41 -3.73 5.60
CA LEU A 76 -3.71 -4.12 4.37
C LEU A 76 -2.44 -4.87 4.77
N HIS A 77 -2.23 -6.03 4.17
CA HIS A 77 -1.07 -6.87 4.40
C HIS A 77 -0.21 -6.90 3.16
N TYR A 78 1.10 -6.71 3.31
CA TYR A 78 2.07 -6.83 2.23
C TYR A 78 3.27 -7.66 2.68
N GLU A 79 3.60 -8.74 1.99
CA GLU A 79 4.81 -9.53 2.18
C GLU A 79 5.64 -9.50 0.89
N ALA A 80 6.91 -9.07 0.97
CA ALA A 80 7.79 -8.92 -0.20
C ALA A 80 9.25 -9.27 0.10
N ASN A 81 10.08 -9.37 -0.94
CA ASN A 81 11.54 -9.46 -0.81
C ASN A 81 12.13 -8.16 -0.20
N GLY A 82 11.54 -7.03 -0.53
CA GLY A 82 11.82 -5.72 0.03
C GLY A 82 10.83 -4.68 -0.51
N PHE A 83 10.93 -3.45 -0.01
CA PHE A 83 10.09 -2.34 -0.47
C PHE A 83 10.96 -1.12 -0.77
N LEU A 84 10.56 -0.34 -1.78
CA LEU A 84 11.13 0.95 -2.15
C LEU A 84 10.69 2.06 -1.18
N ARG A 85 11.31 3.23 -1.28
CA ARG A 85 11.00 4.36 -0.40
C ARG A 85 9.55 4.80 -0.62
N SER A 86 8.76 4.73 0.45
CA SER A 86 7.31 5.04 0.46
C SER A 86 6.43 4.11 -0.38
N GLN A 87 6.93 2.97 -0.86
CA GLN A 87 6.22 2.11 -1.79
C GLN A 87 4.83 1.71 -1.32
N ILE A 88 4.76 1.14 -0.11
CA ILE A 88 3.49 0.70 0.49
C ILE A 88 2.49 1.85 0.57
N ARG A 89 2.95 3.05 0.98
CA ARG A 89 2.08 4.22 1.13
C ARG A 89 1.56 4.73 -0.22
N LEU A 90 2.37 4.62 -1.28
CA LEU A 90 1.96 4.98 -2.63
C LEU A 90 1.01 3.94 -3.22
N MET A 91 1.28 2.65 -3.05
CA MET A 91 0.37 1.58 -3.45
C MET A 91 -0.98 1.70 -2.75
N THR A 92 -1.00 1.97 -1.44
CA THR A 92 -2.24 2.22 -0.70
C THR A 92 -2.96 3.47 -1.22
N GLY A 93 -2.22 4.52 -1.58
CA GLY A 93 -2.81 5.71 -2.23
C GLY A 93 -3.49 5.37 -3.56
N ALA A 94 -2.83 4.55 -4.38
CA ALA A 94 -3.37 4.07 -5.65
C ALA A 94 -4.65 3.25 -5.46
N LEU A 95 -4.69 2.34 -4.46
CA LEU A 95 -5.90 1.57 -4.15
C LEU A 95 -7.11 2.45 -3.82
N LEU A 96 -6.88 3.61 -3.22
CA LEU A 96 -7.93 4.56 -2.87
C LEU A 96 -8.38 5.39 -4.08
N SER A 97 -7.44 5.93 -4.86
CA SER A 97 -7.74 6.92 -5.89
C SER A 97 -7.93 6.37 -7.30
N LEU A 98 -7.36 5.21 -7.63
CA LEU A 98 -7.31 4.67 -8.99
C LEU A 98 -8.20 3.44 -9.16
N ASP A 99 -8.60 3.15 -10.40
CA ASP A 99 -9.28 1.91 -10.75
C ASP A 99 -8.30 0.77 -11.12
N THR A 100 -8.84 -0.41 -11.43
CA THR A 100 -8.08 -1.61 -11.81
C THR A 100 -7.19 -1.38 -13.03
N ASN A 101 -7.69 -0.71 -14.06
CA ASN A 101 -6.96 -0.49 -15.31
C ASN A 101 -5.79 0.48 -15.08
N GLN A 102 -6.05 1.58 -14.39
CA GLN A 102 -5.04 2.58 -14.06
C GLN A 102 -3.90 1.98 -13.21
N ILE A 103 -4.21 1.14 -12.22
CA ILE A 103 -3.19 0.45 -11.43
C ILE A 103 -2.36 -0.49 -12.31
N THR A 104 -3.01 -1.22 -13.21
CA THR A 104 -2.35 -2.15 -14.14
C THR A 104 -1.43 -1.41 -15.09
N GLU A 105 -1.87 -0.29 -15.67
CA GLU A 105 -1.06 0.57 -16.53
C GLU A 105 0.15 1.15 -15.79
N MET A 106 0.02 1.49 -14.50
CA MET A 106 1.16 1.91 -13.68
C MET A 106 2.17 0.78 -13.46
N LEU A 107 1.71 -0.45 -13.22
CA LEU A 107 2.58 -1.63 -13.05
C LEU A 107 3.29 -2.01 -14.35
N GLN A 108 2.59 -1.88 -15.49
CA GLN A 108 3.14 -2.08 -16.83
C GLN A 108 3.97 -0.89 -17.32
N ARG A 109 4.05 0.19 -16.53
CA ARG A 109 4.77 1.44 -16.82
C ARG A 109 4.28 2.17 -18.09
N GLN A 110 3.04 1.94 -18.49
CA GLN A 110 2.42 2.58 -19.66
C GLN A 110 2.05 4.03 -19.40
N TYR A 111 1.48 4.33 -18.22
CA TYR A 111 1.08 5.68 -17.85
C TYR A 111 1.33 5.96 -16.36
N ARG A 112 1.80 7.17 -16.04
CA ARG A 112 2.11 7.59 -14.67
C ARG A 112 0.99 8.47 -14.09
N TYR A 113 0.03 7.84 -13.43
CA TYR A 113 -1.03 8.55 -12.72
C TYR A 113 -0.53 9.27 -11.46
N LYS A 114 -1.18 10.38 -11.13
CA LYS A 114 -0.86 11.17 -9.94
C LYS A 114 -1.45 10.51 -8.70
N ILE A 115 -0.58 9.91 -7.89
CA ILE A 115 -0.93 9.35 -6.58
C ILE A 115 -0.20 10.09 -5.46
N LYS A 116 -0.82 10.14 -4.27
CA LYS A 116 -0.19 10.70 -3.06
C LYS A 116 0.05 9.59 -2.05
N PRO A 117 1.20 9.58 -1.35
CA PRO A 117 1.44 8.60 -0.31
C PRO A 117 0.44 8.85 0.83
N VAL A 118 -0.27 7.81 1.25
CA VAL A 118 -1.15 7.90 2.43
C VAL A 118 -0.36 8.26 3.69
N PRO A 119 -0.98 8.79 4.74
CA PRO A 119 -0.28 9.17 5.97
C PRO A 119 0.57 8.03 6.59
N PRO A 120 1.69 8.31 7.27
CA PRO A 120 2.59 7.26 7.75
C PRO A 120 2.10 6.51 9.00
N GLN A 121 1.22 7.12 9.80
CA GLN A 121 0.85 6.63 11.14
C GLN A 121 0.24 5.21 11.18
N GLY A 122 -0.41 4.78 10.09
CA GLY A 122 -0.98 3.44 10.00
C GLY A 122 0.00 2.35 9.58
N LEU A 123 1.26 2.67 9.24
CA LEU A 123 2.21 1.71 8.66
C LEU A 123 3.08 1.03 9.73
N TYR A 124 3.07 -0.29 9.75
CA TYR A 124 3.84 -1.11 10.70
C TYR A 124 4.65 -2.18 9.99
N LEU A 125 5.91 -2.33 10.38
CA LEU A 125 6.68 -3.53 10.09
C LEU A 125 6.22 -4.65 11.03
N ALA A 126 5.58 -5.68 10.47
CA ALA A 126 4.94 -6.74 11.24
C ALA A 126 5.83 -7.97 11.44
N LYS A 127 6.68 -8.30 10.45
CA LYS A 127 7.57 -9.47 10.54
C LYS A 127 8.78 -9.33 9.62
N ILE A 128 9.94 -9.82 10.07
CA ILE A 128 11.10 -10.11 9.23
C ILE A 128 11.31 -11.62 9.26
N LYS A 129 11.44 -12.24 8.09
CA LYS A 129 11.91 -13.63 7.92
C LYS A 129 13.31 -13.58 7.33
N TYR A 130 14.26 -14.23 7.98
CA TYR A 130 15.62 -14.44 7.47
C TYR A 130 15.62 -15.60 6.47
#